data_AF-A0A1B6EF66-F1
#
_entry.id   AF-A0A1B6EF66-F1
#
_cell.length_a   1.000
_cell.length_b   1.000
_cell.length_c   1.000
_cell.angle_alpha   90.00
_cell.angle_beta   90.00
_cell.angle_gamma   90.00
#
_symmetry.space_group_name_H-M   'P 1'
#
loop_
_entity.id
_entity.type
_entity.pdbx_description
1 polymer ?
#
loop_
_entity_poly.entity_id
_entity_poly.type
_entity_poly.pdbx_seq_one_letter_code
_entity_poly.pdbx_strand_id
1 'polypeptide(L)'
;MLANFDLNEYQYSPLQIEMSSTSRQDGIFEDKMGMTVTSGVVTIKKDNSNLIGISIGGGAPLCPCLYIVQVFDNTPAAKDGTLQSGDELVGVNGNSVKGKTKVEVAKMIQACKEEVQIKYNKLHADPQRGKTLDIILKKVKHRLVENMSTTTADALGLSRAILCNDTLVQKLEELEKTELMYRSLVDHTKRVLKAFYGLLLVFKGDISS
;
A
#
# COMPACT_ATOMS: atom_id res chain seq x y z
N MET A 1 -1.69 -38.63 47.96
CA MET A 1 -1.53 -37.17 47.83
C MET A 1 -1.30 -36.87 46.35
N LEU A 2 -2.38 -36.77 45.57
CA LEU A 2 -2.29 -36.40 44.15
C LEU A 2 -2.82 -34.98 44.05
N ALA A 3 -1.93 -34.04 43.72
CA ALA A 3 -2.31 -32.68 43.41
C ALA A 3 -3.13 -32.71 42.10
N ASN A 4 -4.37 -32.22 42.17
CA ASN A 4 -5.21 -31.98 41.01
C ASN A 4 -4.53 -30.95 40.12
N PHE A 5 -3.99 -31.37 38.98
CA PHE A 5 -3.58 -30.46 37.92
C PHE A 5 -4.79 -30.24 37.01
N ASP A 6 -5.47 -29.12 37.25
CA ASP A 6 -6.61 -28.68 36.46
C ASP A 6 -6.10 -28.13 35.12
N LEU A 7 -6.37 -28.84 34.03
CA LEU A 7 -5.98 -28.43 32.66
C LEU A 7 -7.06 -27.56 31.98
N ASN A 8 -8.08 -27.10 32.72
CA ASN A 8 -9.14 -26.24 32.17
C ASN A 8 -8.84 -24.73 32.22
N GLU A 9 -7.72 -24.29 32.78
CA GLU A 9 -7.32 -22.87 32.76
C GLU A 9 -6.23 -22.58 31.72
N TYR A 10 -6.59 -22.67 30.45
CA TYR A 10 -5.93 -21.85 29.43
C TYR A 10 -7.00 -21.24 28.53
N GLN A 11 -7.67 -20.20 29.07
CA GLN A 11 -8.47 -19.30 28.25
C GLN A 11 -7.54 -18.41 27.43
N TYR A 12 -7.58 -18.58 26.11
CA TYR A 12 -7.05 -17.58 25.18
C TYR A 12 -7.97 -16.35 25.24
N SER A 13 -7.49 -15.24 25.78
CA SER A 13 -8.15 -13.94 25.65
C SER A 13 -7.69 -13.26 24.35
N PRO A 14 -8.57 -12.97 23.38
CA PRO A 14 -8.22 -12.13 22.25
C PRO A 14 -7.84 -10.73 22.74
N LEU A 15 -6.75 -10.16 22.23
CA LEU A 15 -6.45 -8.74 22.40
C LEU A 15 -7.61 -7.92 21.81
N GLN A 16 -8.40 -7.27 22.67
CA GLN A 16 -9.40 -6.29 22.26
C GLN A 16 -8.67 -5.01 21.84
N ILE A 17 -8.63 -4.75 20.53
CA ILE A 17 -8.25 -3.45 20.00
C ILE A 17 -9.48 -2.56 20.12
N GLU A 18 -9.47 -1.62 21.07
CA GLU A 18 -10.51 -0.62 21.21
C GLU A 18 -10.55 0.27 19.96
N MET A 19 -11.60 0.09 19.16
CA MET A 19 -11.95 1.01 18.09
C MET A 19 -12.61 2.24 18.72
N SER A 20 -11.81 3.23 19.11
CA SER A 20 -12.32 4.52 19.55
C SER A 20 -12.96 5.25 18.37
N SER A 21 -14.28 5.20 18.28
CA SER A 21 -15.10 5.96 17.34
C SER A 21 -14.96 7.45 17.65
N THR A 22 -14.06 8.14 16.95
CA THR A 22 -14.01 9.61 16.96
C THR A 22 -14.82 10.12 15.78
N SER A 23 -15.84 10.90 16.09
CA SER A 23 -16.73 11.64 15.17
C SER A 23 -15.91 12.40 14.12
N ARG A 24 -16.00 11.94 12.86
CA ARG A 24 -15.33 12.58 11.72
C ARG A 24 -16.07 13.87 11.37
N GLN A 25 -15.44 15.01 11.65
CA GLN A 25 -15.65 16.23 10.90
C GLN A 25 -15.02 16.04 9.51
N ASP A 26 -15.74 16.41 8.46
CA ASP A 26 -15.32 16.37 7.05
C ASP A 26 -14.16 17.35 6.75
N GLY A 27 -12.99 17.04 7.27
CA GLY A 27 -11.72 17.50 6.73
C GLY A 27 -11.06 16.30 6.06
N ILE A 28 -10.74 16.40 4.77
CA ILE A 28 -9.92 15.40 4.07
C ILE A 28 -8.56 15.38 4.79
N PHE A 29 -8.41 14.47 5.76
CA PHE A 29 -7.13 14.15 6.37
C PHE A 29 -6.32 13.45 5.27
N GLU A 30 -5.38 14.16 4.66
CA GLU A 30 -4.38 13.52 3.79
C GLU A 30 -3.57 12.59 4.69
N ASP A 31 -3.83 11.28 4.62
CA ASP A 31 -3.03 10.27 5.29
C ASP A 31 -1.64 10.28 4.68
N LYS A 32 -0.71 10.98 5.34
CA LYS A 32 0.60 11.28 4.77
C LYS A 32 1.52 10.07 4.77
N MET A 33 1.21 8.95 5.45
CA MET A 33 2.00 7.70 5.45
C MET A 33 3.55 7.86 5.47
N GLY A 34 4.07 8.92 6.11
CA GLY A 34 5.51 9.24 6.12
C GLY A 34 6.07 9.98 4.89
N MET A 35 5.23 10.36 3.93
CA MET A 35 5.52 11.26 2.82
C MET A 35 5.46 12.72 3.29
N THR A 36 6.53 13.47 3.04
CA THR A 36 6.49 14.93 3.20
C THR A 36 6.06 15.57 1.89
N VAL A 37 5.03 16.41 1.94
CA VAL A 37 4.54 17.15 0.78
C VAL A 37 5.08 18.57 0.84
N THR A 38 5.81 18.99 -0.20
CA THR A 38 6.18 20.40 -0.38
C THR A 38 5.33 21.00 -1.48
N SER A 39 4.44 21.92 -1.13
CA SER A 39 3.63 22.65 -2.11
C SER A 39 4.41 23.83 -2.68
N GLY A 40 4.28 24.05 -3.99
CA GLY A 40 4.92 25.15 -4.69
C GLY A 40 4.04 25.73 -5.79
N VAL A 41 4.47 26.88 -6.31
CA VAL A 41 3.86 27.54 -7.47
C VAL A 41 4.97 27.93 -8.43
N VAL A 42 4.77 27.67 -9.71
CA VAL A 42 5.69 28.06 -10.78
C VAL A 42 4.93 28.72 -11.91
N THR A 43 5.49 29.78 -12.49
CA THR A 43 4.94 30.44 -13.67
C THR A 43 5.82 30.11 -14.87
N ILE A 44 5.28 29.39 -15.84
CA ILE A 44 6.01 28.93 -17.03
C ILE A 44 5.49 29.67 -18.25
N LYS A 45 6.40 30.33 -18.98
CA LYS A 45 6.10 30.92 -20.29
C LYS A 45 6.01 29.83 -21.35
N LYS A 46 5.01 29.92 -22.21
CA LYS A 46 4.76 28.93 -23.25
C LYS A 46 5.72 29.09 -24.43
N ASP A 47 5.89 28.00 -25.17
CA ASP A 47 6.62 28.03 -26.44
C ASP A 47 5.75 28.56 -27.60
N ASN A 48 6.36 28.63 -28.79
CA ASN A 48 5.69 29.05 -30.02
C ASN A 48 4.54 28.12 -30.44
N SER A 49 4.44 26.92 -29.86
CA SER A 49 3.38 25.95 -30.08
C SER A 49 2.27 26.03 -29.02
N ASN A 50 2.29 27.05 -28.15
CA ASN A 50 1.35 27.24 -27.05
C ASN A 50 1.38 26.09 -26.01
N LEU A 51 2.53 25.42 -25.87
CA LEU A 51 2.76 24.31 -24.95
C LEU A 51 3.80 24.69 -23.88
N ILE A 52 3.69 24.04 -22.72
CA ILE A 52 4.72 24.08 -21.67
C ILE A 52 5.61 22.84 -21.66
N GLY A 53 5.16 21.73 -22.25
CA GLY A 53 5.96 20.50 -22.37
C GLY A 53 5.85 19.51 -21.21
N ILE A 54 4.66 19.31 -20.66
CA ILE A 54 4.39 18.25 -19.67
C ILE A 54 3.29 17.30 -20.16
N SER A 55 3.36 16.05 -19.73
CA SER A 55 2.31 15.05 -19.88
C SER A 55 1.56 14.87 -18.56
N ILE A 56 0.23 14.85 -18.61
CA ILE A 56 -0.65 14.78 -17.42
C ILE A 56 -1.30 13.40 -17.34
N GLY A 57 -1.12 12.74 -16.19
CA GLY A 57 -1.72 11.46 -15.84
C GLY A 57 -2.84 11.59 -14.80
N GLY A 58 -3.57 10.50 -14.60
CA GLY A 58 -4.70 10.45 -13.66
C GLY A 58 -5.95 11.18 -14.16
N GLY A 59 -6.65 11.83 -13.24
CA GLY A 59 -7.92 12.52 -13.47
C GLY A 59 -9.16 11.66 -13.32
N ALA A 60 -10.29 12.34 -13.06
CA ALA A 60 -11.58 11.69 -12.83
C ALA A 60 -12.06 10.88 -14.06
N PRO A 61 -12.85 9.80 -13.87
CA PRO A 61 -13.34 9.28 -12.58
C PRO A 61 -12.42 8.23 -11.94
N LEU A 62 -11.43 7.71 -12.68
CA LEU A 62 -10.62 6.56 -12.27
C LEU A 62 -9.55 6.91 -11.25
N CYS A 63 -9.05 8.15 -11.26
CA CYS A 63 -8.02 8.62 -10.32
C CYS A 63 -8.33 10.06 -9.90
N PRO A 64 -8.63 10.34 -8.62
CA PRO A 64 -8.99 11.70 -8.18
C PRO A 64 -7.81 12.69 -8.25
N CYS A 65 -6.58 12.18 -8.31
CA CYS A 65 -5.36 12.96 -8.41
C CYS A 65 -4.93 13.16 -9.87
N LEU A 66 -4.35 14.33 -10.15
CA LEU A 66 -3.68 14.64 -11.40
C LEU A 66 -2.20 14.79 -11.11
N TYR A 67 -1.34 14.23 -11.95
CA TYR A 67 0.10 14.26 -11.74
C TYR A 67 0.86 14.37 -13.07
N ILE A 68 2.10 14.82 -12.98
CA ILE A 68 2.99 14.91 -14.13
C ILE A 68 3.55 13.52 -14.41
N VAL A 69 3.23 12.96 -15.58
CA VAL A 69 3.78 11.67 -16.04
C VAL A 69 5.20 11.88 -16.53
N GLN A 70 5.41 12.93 -17.33
CA GLN A 70 6.67 13.20 -17.99
C GLN A 70 6.82 14.70 -18.23
N VAL A 71 8.06 15.19 -18.11
CA VAL A 71 8.48 16.50 -18.62
C VAL A 71 9.32 16.24 -19.88
N PHE A 72 8.96 16.87 -21.00
CA PHE A 72 9.65 16.64 -22.27
C PHE A 72 10.89 17.51 -22.38
N ASP A 73 11.99 16.94 -22.86
CA ASP A 73 13.23 17.68 -23.09
C ASP A 73 13.02 18.83 -24.08
N ASN A 74 13.87 19.85 -23.98
CA ASN A 74 13.84 21.06 -24.83
C ASN A 74 12.55 21.90 -24.74
N THR A 75 11.67 21.64 -23.77
CA THR A 75 10.45 22.42 -23.56
C THR A 75 10.60 23.48 -22.46
N PRO A 76 9.68 24.47 -22.37
CA PRO A 76 9.73 25.47 -21.31
C PRO A 76 9.75 24.90 -19.89
N ALA A 77 8.96 23.84 -19.63
CA ALA A 77 8.94 23.18 -18.33
C ALA A 77 10.27 22.49 -17.99
N ALA A 78 10.92 21.87 -18.98
CA ALA A 78 12.25 21.29 -18.78
C ALA A 78 13.33 22.35 -18.53
N LYS A 79 13.25 23.50 -19.20
CA LYS A 79 14.19 24.63 -19.01
C LYS A 79 14.04 25.30 -17.65
N ASP A 80 12.80 25.40 -17.15
CA ASP A 80 12.51 25.90 -15.81
C ASP A 80 12.99 24.92 -14.72
N GLY A 81 12.80 23.61 -14.94
CA GLY A 81 13.33 22.55 -14.09
C GLY A 81 12.62 22.37 -12.74
N THR A 82 11.65 23.22 -12.40
CA THR A 82 10.89 23.12 -11.15
C THR A 82 9.96 21.90 -11.15
N LEU A 83 9.27 21.65 -12.26
CA LEU A 83 8.33 20.54 -12.39
C LEU A 83 9.06 19.25 -12.74
N GLN A 84 8.68 18.14 -12.11
CA GLN A 84 9.26 16.83 -12.34
C GLN A 84 8.18 15.75 -12.47
N SER A 85 8.52 14.62 -13.10
CA SER A 85 7.65 13.44 -13.13
C SER A 85 7.31 12.98 -11.72
N GLY A 86 6.04 12.73 -11.45
CA GLY A 86 5.51 12.35 -10.13
C GLY A 86 4.97 13.51 -9.31
N ASP A 87 5.23 14.77 -9.70
CA ASP A 87 4.63 15.93 -9.02
C ASP A 87 3.11 15.94 -9.22
N GLU A 88 2.36 16.17 -8.13
CA GLU A 88 0.90 16.29 -8.19
C GLU A 88 0.51 17.70 -8.63
N LEU A 89 -0.41 17.79 -9.59
CA LEU A 89 -1.01 19.02 -10.07
C LEU A 89 -2.23 19.36 -9.22
N VAL A 90 -2.17 20.49 -8.51
CA VAL A 90 -3.26 20.93 -7.62
C VAL A 90 -3.99 22.17 -8.12
N GLY A 91 -3.38 22.98 -9.00
CA GLY A 91 -4.04 24.15 -9.57
C GLY A 91 -3.39 24.70 -10.83
N VAL A 92 -4.19 25.41 -11.63
CA VAL A 92 -3.78 26.13 -12.85
C VAL A 92 -4.35 27.56 -12.78
N ASN A 93 -3.50 28.58 -12.85
CA ASN A 93 -3.86 30.01 -12.75
C ASN A 93 -4.80 30.31 -11.57
N GLY A 94 -4.46 29.81 -10.38
CA GLY A 94 -5.27 30.00 -9.17
C GLY A 94 -6.52 29.12 -9.06
N ASN A 95 -6.93 28.43 -10.13
CA ASN A 95 -8.08 27.52 -10.10
C ASN A 95 -7.66 26.11 -9.68
N SER A 96 -8.38 25.53 -8.72
CA SER A 96 -8.18 24.11 -8.34
C SER A 96 -8.47 23.17 -9.50
N VAL A 97 -7.67 22.12 -9.62
CA VAL A 97 -7.88 21.04 -10.60
C VAL A 97 -8.35 19.73 -9.99
N LYS A 98 -8.54 19.67 -8.66
CA LYS A 98 -9.06 18.48 -7.98
C LYS A 98 -10.42 18.08 -8.57
N GLY A 99 -10.59 16.79 -8.88
CA GLY A 99 -11.83 16.25 -9.45
C GLY A 99 -12.04 16.49 -10.95
N LYS A 100 -11.12 17.19 -11.64
CA LYS A 100 -11.19 17.38 -13.09
C LYS A 100 -10.53 16.22 -13.86
N THR A 101 -10.93 16.06 -15.10
CA THR A 101 -10.29 15.14 -16.05
C THR A 101 -8.97 15.74 -16.58
N LYS A 102 -8.04 14.88 -16.99
CA LYS A 102 -6.79 15.32 -17.64
C LYS A 102 -7.03 16.20 -18.88
N VAL A 103 -8.11 15.96 -19.61
CA VAL A 103 -8.48 16.73 -20.81
C VAL A 103 -8.90 18.14 -20.44
N GLU A 104 -9.70 18.32 -19.39
CA GLU A 104 -10.11 19.64 -18.91
C GLU A 104 -8.91 20.46 -18.42
N VAL A 105 -7.97 19.81 -17.71
CA VAL A 105 -6.75 20.47 -17.24
C VAL A 105 -5.85 20.88 -18.39
N ALA A 106 -5.66 20.00 -19.38
CA ALA A 106 -4.94 20.35 -20.60
C ALA A 106 -5.58 21.55 -21.31
N LYS A 107 -6.91 21.59 -21.42
CA LYS A 107 -7.64 22.74 -22.00
C LYS A 107 -7.44 24.02 -21.19
N MET A 108 -7.48 23.96 -19.86
CA MET A 108 -7.23 25.13 -19.01
C MET A 108 -5.82 25.69 -19.23
N ILE A 109 -4.81 24.81 -19.32
CA ILE A 109 -3.44 25.22 -19.63
C ILE A 109 -3.39 25.83 -21.03
N GLN A 110 -3.97 25.18 -22.05
CA GLN A 110 -3.97 25.66 -23.43
C GLN A 110 -4.70 27.00 -23.63
N ALA A 111 -5.74 27.28 -22.84
CA ALA A 111 -6.50 28.53 -22.89
C ALA A 111 -5.70 29.75 -22.41
N CYS A 112 -4.63 29.54 -21.65
CA CYS A 112 -3.72 30.62 -21.24
C CYS A 112 -2.91 31.12 -22.45
N LYS A 113 -2.63 32.42 -22.58
CA LYS A 113 -1.93 32.96 -23.76
C LYS A 113 -0.41 32.83 -23.66
N GLU A 114 0.22 33.63 -22.81
CA GLU A 114 1.69 33.75 -22.80
C GLU A 114 2.34 32.92 -21.71
N GLU A 115 1.73 32.86 -20.54
CA GLU A 115 2.25 32.14 -19.38
C GLU A 115 1.13 31.41 -18.64
N VAL A 116 1.53 30.37 -17.91
CA VAL A 116 0.64 29.61 -17.05
C VAL A 116 1.29 29.42 -15.69
N GLN A 117 0.52 29.70 -14.65
CA GLN A 117 0.90 29.44 -13.28
C GLN A 117 0.39 28.06 -12.87
N ILE A 118 1.30 27.18 -12.49
CA ILE A 118 1.02 25.83 -12.04
C ILE A 118 1.28 25.74 -10.54
N LYS A 119 0.26 25.34 -9.77
CA LYS A 119 0.40 24.98 -8.37
C LYS A 119 0.58 23.47 -8.27
N TYR A 120 1.64 23.03 -7.61
CA TYR A 120 2.03 21.62 -7.54
C TYR A 120 2.36 21.19 -6.11
N ASN A 121 2.38 19.89 -5.90
CA ASN A 121 2.82 19.22 -4.67
C ASN A 121 3.96 18.25 -5.02
N LYS A 122 5.13 18.45 -4.42
CA LYS A 122 6.24 17.50 -4.47
C LYS A 122 6.07 16.47 -3.36
N LEU A 123 5.94 15.21 -3.75
CA LEU A 123 5.88 14.07 -2.86
C LEU A 123 7.31 13.59 -2.58
N HIS A 124 7.87 14.02 -1.46
CA HIS A 124 9.15 13.49 -1.00
C HIS A 124 8.88 12.28 -0.10
N ALA A 125 9.30 11.11 -0.56
CA ALA A 125 9.51 9.98 0.33
C ALA A 125 10.79 10.26 1.12
N ASP A 126 10.70 10.34 2.45
CA ASP A 126 11.88 10.37 3.31
C ASP A 126 12.73 9.11 3.01
N PRO A 127 13.96 9.22 2.47
CA PRO A 127 14.76 8.07 2.08
C PRO A 127 15.03 7.06 3.22
N GLN A 128 15.01 7.51 4.48
CA GLN A 128 15.23 6.63 5.63
C GLN A 128 14.02 5.74 5.94
N ARG A 129 12.80 6.29 5.83
CA ARG A 129 11.55 5.51 5.91
C ARG A 129 11.21 4.83 4.58
N GLY A 130 11.76 5.35 3.49
CA GLY A 130 11.54 4.94 2.12
C GLY A 130 11.96 3.51 1.87
N LYS A 131 13.05 2.99 2.47
CA LYS A 131 13.42 1.57 2.32
C LYS A 131 12.36 0.63 2.87
N THR A 132 11.80 0.95 4.04
CA THR A 132 10.74 0.15 4.67
C THR A 132 9.41 0.31 3.91
N LEU A 133 9.03 1.53 3.55
CA LEU A 133 7.84 1.80 2.77
C LEU A 133 7.92 1.20 1.36
N ASP A 134 9.07 1.26 0.70
CA ASP A 134 9.34 0.64 -0.61
C ASP A 134 9.19 -0.87 -0.54
N ILE A 135 9.70 -1.53 0.51
CA ILE A 135 9.47 -2.95 0.75
C ILE A 135 7.97 -3.25 0.92
N ILE A 136 7.25 -2.45 1.72
CA ILE A 136 5.81 -2.65 1.95
C ILE A 136 5.01 -2.41 0.66
N LEU A 137 5.29 -1.32 -0.05
CA LEU A 137 4.64 -0.95 -1.31
C LEU A 137 4.89 -1.99 -2.40
N LYS A 138 6.12 -2.51 -2.50
CA LYS A 138 6.45 -3.64 -3.39
C LYS A 138 5.64 -4.89 -3.04
N LYS A 139 5.51 -5.24 -1.75
CA LYS A 139 4.68 -6.38 -1.30
C LYS A 139 3.19 -6.18 -1.59
N VAL A 140 2.66 -4.98 -1.35
CA VAL A 140 1.26 -4.66 -1.65
C VAL A 140 1.00 -4.71 -3.16
N LYS A 141 1.88 -4.10 -3.96
CA LYS A 141 1.78 -4.16 -5.43
C LYS A 141 1.80 -5.59 -5.93
N HIS A 142 2.69 -6.43 -5.40
CA HIS A 142 2.76 -7.85 -5.75
C HIS A 142 1.44 -8.56 -5.40
N ARG A 143 0.95 -8.43 -4.16
CA ARG A 143 -0.34 -9.03 -3.72
C ARG A 143 -1.53 -8.64 -4.60
N LEU A 144 -1.58 -7.41 -5.09
CA LEU A 144 -2.68 -6.94 -5.94
C LEU A 144 -2.59 -7.48 -7.38
N VAL A 145 -1.37 -7.61 -7.92
CA VAL A 145 -1.13 -8.06 -9.30
C VAL A 145 -1.05 -9.59 -9.40
N GLU A 146 -0.78 -10.30 -8.31
CA GLU A 146 -0.74 -11.76 -8.24
C GLU A 146 -2.05 -12.41 -8.71
N ASN A 147 -3.19 -11.84 -8.29
CA ASN A 147 -4.52 -12.35 -8.60
C ASN A 147 -5.14 -11.71 -9.87
N MET A 148 -4.39 -10.86 -10.58
CA MET A 148 -4.86 -10.13 -11.75
C MET A 148 -4.34 -10.77 -13.04
N SER A 149 -5.18 -10.81 -14.08
CA SER A 149 -4.74 -11.26 -15.40
C SER A 149 -3.63 -10.37 -15.96
N THR A 150 -2.69 -10.94 -16.69
CA THR A 150 -1.53 -10.23 -17.24
C THR A 150 -1.95 -9.04 -18.10
N THR A 151 -2.98 -9.22 -18.94
CA THR A 151 -3.53 -8.18 -19.81
C THR A 151 -4.12 -7.00 -19.04
N THR A 152 -4.76 -7.27 -17.90
CA THR A 152 -5.33 -6.22 -17.05
C THR A 152 -4.25 -5.45 -16.28
N ALA A 153 -3.22 -6.14 -15.80
CA ALA A 153 -2.11 -5.52 -15.09
C ALA A 153 -1.30 -4.57 -16.00
N ASP A 154 -1.08 -4.97 -17.26
CA ASP A 154 -0.40 -4.15 -18.26
C ASP A 154 -1.22 -2.92 -18.65
N ALA A 155 -2.55 -3.07 -18.81
CA ALA A 155 -3.45 -1.95 -19.09
C ALA A 155 -3.48 -0.90 -17.95
N LEU A 156 -3.27 -1.34 -16.70
CA LEU A 156 -3.18 -0.47 -15.52
C LEU A 156 -1.77 0.05 -15.25
N GLY A 157 -0.78 -0.27 -16.09
CA GLY A 157 0.61 0.17 -15.91
C GLY A 157 1.32 -0.45 -14.71
N LEU A 158 0.84 -1.62 -14.23
CA LEU A 158 1.40 -2.31 -13.08
C LEU A 158 2.49 -3.30 -13.52
N SER A 159 3.76 -2.87 -13.54
CA SER A 159 4.86 -3.82 -13.76
C SER A 159 4.91 -4.86 -12.63
N ARG A 160 4.86 -6.16 -12.94
CA ARG A 160 5.16 -7.22 -11.96
C ARG A 160 6.60 -7.03 -11.50
N ALA A 161 6.77 -6.46 -10.30
CA ALA A 161 8.10 -6.34 -9.71
C ALA A 161 8.66 -7.76 -9.53
N ILE A 162 9.97 -7.87 -9.71
CA ILE A 162 10.80 -9.08 -9.68
C ILE A 162 10.67 -9.79 -8.32
N LEU A 163 9.57 -10.49 -8.10
CA LEU A 163 9.32 -11.37 -6.96
C LEU A 163 8.96 -12.79 -7.41
N CYS A 164 9.16 -13.04 -8.72
CA CYS A 164 9.22 -14.35 -9.37
C CYS A 164 10.07 -15.40 -8.62
N ASN A 165 11.05 -14.96 -7.83
CA ASN A 165 12.14 -15.82 -7.35
C ASN A 165 12.73 -15.39 -5.99
N ASP A 166 11.98 -14.63 -5.18
CA ASP A 166 12.51 -14.14 -3.91
C ASP A 166 12.69 -15.31 -2.91
N THR A 167 13.95 -15.65 -2.67
CA THR A 167 14.38 -16.72 -1.77
C THR A 167 13.78 -16.56 -0.37
N LEU A 168 13.46 -15.33 0.07
CA LEU A 168 12.85 -15.09 1.38
C LEU A 168 11.38 -15.51 1.43
N VAL A 169 10.64 -15.36 0.33
CA VAL A 169 9.23 -15.80 0.25
C VAL A 169 9.17 -17.32 0.22
N GLN A 170 10.06 -17.97 -0.55
CA GLN A 170 10.18 -19.43 -0.53
C GLN A 170 10.57 -19.98 0.86
N LYS A 171 11.51 -19.30 1.55
CA LYS A 171 11.91 -19.68 2.91
C LYS A 171 10.78 -19.49 3.93
N LEU A 172 9.94 -18.49 3.75
CA LEU A 172 8.76 -18.28 4.58
C LEU A 172 7.72 -19.40 4.38
N GLU A 173 7.45 -19.80 3.13
CA GLU A 173 6.55 -20.92 2.84
C GLU A 173 7.08 -22.27 3.34
N GLU A 174 8.40 -22.51 3.29
CA GLU A 174 9.02 -23.70 3.89
C GLU A 174 8.87 -23.70 5.42
N LEU A 175 9.01 -22.54 6.07
CA LEU A 175 8.83 -22.40 7.51
C LEU A 175 7.38 -22.64 7.93
N GLU A 176 6.40 -22.13 7.17
CA GLU A 176 4.99 -22.33 7.46
C GLU A 176 4.56 -23.81 7.30
N LYS A 177 5.09 -24.51 6.28
CA LYS A 177 4.88 -25.96 6.12
C LYS A 177 5.48 -26.77 7.26
N THR A 178 6.67 -26.39 7.73
CA THR A 178 7.31 -27.07 8.87
C THR A 178 6.55 -26.80 10.18
N GLU A 179 6.06 -25.58 10.40
CA GLU A 179 5.18 -25.26 11.53
C GLU A 179 3.92 -26.15 11.56
N LEU A 180 3.26 -26.31 10.41
CA LEU A 180 2.04 -27.13 10.30
C LEU A 180 2.32 -28.61 10.64
N MET A 181 3.47 -29.13 10.22
CA MET A 181 3.90 -30.48 10.60
C MET A 181 4.09 -30.60 12.10
N TYR A 182 4.78 -29.65 12.74
CA TYR A 182 4.99 -29.67 14.19
C TYR A 182 3.68 -29.58 14.97
N ARG A 183 2.75 -28.72 14.54
CA ARG A 183 1.43 -28.61 15.17
C ARG A 183 0.67 -29.95 15.12
N SER A 184 0.68 -30.60 13.96
CA SER A 184 0.02 -31.88 13.74
C SER A 184 0.61 -33.00 14.61
N LEU A 185 1.93 -33.01 14.80
CA LEU A 185 2.63 -33.95 15.66
C LEU A 185 2.29 -33.76 17.14
N VAL A 186 2.25 -32.51 17.61
CA VAL A 186 1.84 -32.16 18.98
C VAL A 186 0.39 -32.59 19.24
N ASP A 187 -0.51 -32.37 18.28
CA ASP A 187 -1.91 -32.78 18.40
C ASP A 187 -2.06 -34.30 18.45
N HIS A 188 -1.28 -35.04 17.65
CA HIS A 188 -1.27 -36.51 17.73
C HIS A 188 -0.77 -37.00 19.09
N THR A 189 0.33 -36.43 19.59
CA THR A 189 0.90 -36.79 20.89
C THR A 189 -0.09 -36.51 22.03
N LYS A 190 -0.79 -35.37 21.99
CA LYS A 190 -1.88 -35.05 22.94
C LYS A 190 -3.00 -36.10 22.91
N ARG A 191 -3.39 -36.58 21.73
CA ARG A 191 -4.42 -37.63 21.61
C ARG A 191 -3.96 -38.96 22.20
N VAL A 192 -2.72 -39.38 21.93
CA VAL A 192 -2.16 -40.61 22.49
C VAL A 192 -2.07 -40.54 24.01
N LEU A 193 -1.58 -39.41 24.55
CA LEU A 193 -1.46 -39.23 26.00
C LEU A 193 -2.83 -39.25 26.69
N LYS A 194 -3.85 -38.62 26.09
CA LYS A 194 -5.23 -38.68 26.58
C LYS A 194 -5.79 -40.10 26.56
N ALA A 195 -5.54 -40.86 25.50
CA ALA A 195 -5.97 -42.26 25.41
C ALA A 195 -5.29 -43.14 26.48
N PHE A 196 -3.98 -42.96 26.68
CA PHE A 196 -3.22 -43.68 27.70
C PHE A 196 -3.70 -43.34 29.12
N TYR A 197 -3.95 -42.05 29.39
CA TYR A 197 -4.54 -41.60 30.65
C TYR A 197 -5.93 -42.19 30.88
N GLY A 198 -6.78 -42.23 29.85
CA GLY A 198 -8.09 -42.88 29.90
C GLY A 198 -8.00 -44.35 30.26
N LEU A 199 -7.05 -45.10 29.66
CA LEU A 199 -6.82 -46.51 29.97
C LEU A 199 -6.39 -46.70 31.44
N LEU A 200 -5.46 -45.87 31.92
CA LEU A 200 -5.00 -45.92 33.31
C LEU A 200 -6.12 -45.64 34.32
N LEU A 201 -7.06 -44.75 33.99
CA LEU A 201 -8.23 -44.49 34.84
C LEU A 201 -9.19 -45.68 34.91
N VAL A 202 -9.42 -46.38 33.79
CA VAL A 202 -10.24 -47.60 33.76
C VAL A 202 -9.63 -48.70 34.64
N PHE A 203 -8.33 -48.96 34.49
CA PHE A 203 -7.62 -49.95 35.32
C PHE A 203 -7.62 -49.60 36.82
N LYS A 204 -7.60 -48.31 37.16
CA LYS A 204 -7.68 -47.87 38.56
C LYS A 204 -9.09 -48.05 39.14
N GLY A 205 -10.14 -47.95 38.31
CA GLY A 205 -11.52 -48.22 38.71
C GLY A 205 -11.76 -49.68 39.08
N ASP A 206 -11.20 -50.62 38.30
CA ASP A 206 -11.38 -52.07 38.51
C ASP A 206 -10.66 -52.62 39.75
N ILE A 207 -9.63 -51.94 40.26
CA ILE A 207 -8.90 -52.34 41.50
C ILE A 207 -9.66 -51.87 42.76
N SER A 208 -10.72 -51.07 42.61
CA SER A 208 -11.49 -50.49 43.71
C SER A 208 -12.92 -51.04 43.88
N SER A 209 -13.29 -52.10 43.15
CA SER A 209 -14.53 -52.88 43.35
C SER A 209 -14.26 -54.24 43.98
#